data_AF-A0A0C9T075-F1
#
_entry.id   AF-A0A0C9T075-F1
#
_cell.length_a   1.000
_cell.length_b   1.000
_cell.length_c   1.000
_cell.angle_alpha   90.00
_cell.angle_beta   90.00
_cell.angle_gamma   90.00
#
_symmetry.space_group_name_H-M   'P 1'
#
loop_
_entity.id
_entity.type
_entity.pdbx_description
1 polymer ?
#
loop_
_entity_poly.entity_id
_entity_poly.type
_entity_poly.pdbx_seq_one_letter_code
_entity_poly.pdbx_strand_id
1 'polypeptide(L)'
;MTIHEHSSVPRPYKANLTPALSPLRPHCLTKHRLVRWLPNTESPRIANDASGKMLGDDELQRILNVIGASWADSTKELYGTGLLVFHVYCDIHDVPDSQRAPISRNLLSAFLASCAGALSRSTISNYTAALKAWHVLHGLTWSIDELEYKALLEGATRLASASSKRPKRSPFTAKILEKFREAMNLEDPRDIAIFTCLVCSFYCIARLGEFTVPAISKFNPARHIS
;
A
#
# COMPACT_ATOMS: atom_id res chain seq x y z
N MET A 1 -13.05 -25.60 -14.96
CA MET A 1 -12.58 -24.79 -13.82
C MET A 1 -12.39 -23.37 -14.32
N THR A 2 -13.38 -22.51 -14.10
CA THR A 2 -13.48 -21.19 -14.74
C THR A 2 -12.47 -20.25 -14.08
N ILE A 3 -11.50 -19.79 -14.86
CA ILE A 3 -10.47 -18.84 -14.44
C ILE A 3 -11.17 -17.49 -14.20
N HIS A 4 -11.28 -17.06 -12.94
CA HIS A 4 -11.70 -15.69 -12.65
C HIS A 4 -10.61 -14.73 -13.11
N GLU A 5 -10.89 -14.09 -14.23
CA GLU A 5 -10.17 -12.96 -14.83
C GLU A 5 -9.84 -11.90 -13.77
N HIS A 6 -8.63 -11.33 -13.83
CA HIS A 6 -8.28 -10.17 -13.02
C HIS A 6 -9.28 -9.05 -13.30
N SER A 7 -10.16 -8.77 -12.33
CA SER A 7 -11.12 -7.68 -12.46
C SER A 7 -10.38 -6.38 -12.73
N SER A 8 -10.49 -5.93 -13.97
CA SER A 8 -10.00 -4.63 -14.45
C SER A 8 -10.82 -3.47 -13.89
N VAL A 9 -11.96 -3.78 -13.27
CA VAL A 9 -12.91 -2.83 -12.74
C VAL A 9 -12.57 -2.49 -11.29
N PRO A 10 -12.38 -1.20 -10.94
CA PRO A 10 -12.18 -0.80 -9.57
C PRO A 10 -13.40 -1.08 -8.70
N ARG A 11 -13.16 -1.54 -7.47
CA ARG A 11 -14.23 -1.73 -6.48
C ARG A 11 -14.75 -0.37 -6.01
N PRO A 12 -16.05 -0.25 -5.70
CA PRO A 12 -16.60 0.94 -5.06
C PRO A 12 -15.84 1.33 -3.79
N TYR A 13 -15.79 2.62 -3.49
CA TYR A 13 -15.29 3.10 -2.22
C TYR A 13 -16.19 2.64 -1.07
N LYS A 14 -15.61 2.51 0.13
CA LYS A 14 -16.42 2.36 1.35
C LYS A 14 -17.09 3.70 1.64
N ALA A 15 -18.29 3.68 2.23
CA ALA A 15 -19.09 4.88 2.49
C ALA A 15 -18.27 6.00 3.19
N ASN A 16 -17.44 5.65 4.17
CA ASN A 16 -16.61 6.58 4.94
C ASN A 16 -15.21 6.84 4.34
N LEU A 17 -14.92 6.36 3.13
CA LEU A 17 -13.64 6.51 2.43
C LEU A 17 -13.86 6.86 0.95
N THR A 18 -14.85 7.71 0.69
CA THR A 18 -15.17 8.19 -0.66
C THR A 18 -14.61 9.60 -0.82
N PRO A 19 -13.65 9.83 -1.73
CA PRO A 19 -13.12 11.17 -1.98
C PRO A 19 -14.15 12.00 -2.75
N ALA A 20 -14.08 13.32 -2.61
CA ALA A 20 -14.85 14.25 -3.44
C ALA A 20 -14.53 14.05 -4.93
N LEU A 21 -15.52 14.26 -5.79
CA LEU A 21 -15.35 14.16 -7.24
C LEU A 21 -14.32 15.19 -7.70
N SER A 22 -13.30 14.73 -8.44
CA SER A 22 -12.26 15.59 -8.99
C SER A 22 -11.68 14.97 -10.26
N PRO A 23 -11.45 15.75 -11.33
CA PRO A 23 -10.78 15.26 -12.54
C PRO A 23 -9.33 14.82 -12.24
N LEU A 24 -8.72 15.37 -11.18
CA LEU A 24 -7.36 15.01 -10.75
C LEU A 24 -7.29 13.64 -10.07
N ARG A 25 -8.43 13.06 -9.67
CA ARG A 25 -8.50 11.80 -8.91
C ARG A 25 -9.53 10.84 -9.50
N PRO A 26 -9.32 10.38 -10.75
CA PRO A 26 -10.24 9.46 -11.38
C PRO A 26 -10.36 8.15 -10.59
N HIS A 27 -11.55 7.57 -10.59
CA HIS A 27 -11.78 6.26 -9.99
C HIS A 27 -10.99 5.19 -10.74
N CYS A 28 -10.14 4.46 -10.01
CA CYS A 28 -9.21 3.48 -10.59
C CYS A 28 -8.79 2.44 -9.54
N LEU A 29 -8.18 1.34 -10.00
CA LEU A 29 -7.63 0.32 -9.10
C LEU A 29 -6.64 0.96 -8.13
N THR A 30 -6.61 0.47 -6.89
CA THR A 30 -5.77 1.04 -5.83
C THR A 30 -4.31 1.17 -6.25
N LYS A 31 -3.75 0.16 -6.93
CA LYS A 31 -2.37 0.17 -7.43
C LYS A 31 -2.05 1.25 -8.46
N HIS A 32 -3.06 1.82 -9.11
CA HIS A 32 -2.88 2.85 -10.13
C HIS A 32 -3.00 4.27 -9.59
N ARG A 33 -3.48 4.45 -8.36
CA ARG A 33 -3.74 5.80 -7.79
C ARG A 33 -2.49 6.66 -7.73
N LEU A 34 -1.32 6.11 -7.37
CA LEU A 34 -0.08 6.87 -7.35
C LEU A 34 0.22 7.56 -8.70
N VAL A 35 0.02 6.84 -9.81
CA VAL A 35 0.31 7.34 -11.17
C VAL A 35 -0.85 8.20 -11.69
N ARG A 36 -2.10 7.75 -11.50
CA ARG A 36 -3.29 8.36 -12.11
C ARG A 36 -3.85 9.55 -11.34
N TRP A 37 -3.50 9.71 -10.06
CA TRP A 37 -3.93 10.85 -9.28
C TRP A 37 -2.88 11.95 -9.37
N LEU A 38 -3.32 13.12 -9.85
CA LEU A 38 -2.44 14.22 -10.22
C LEU A 38 -2.47 15.31 -9.14
N PRO A 39 -1.32 15.94 -8.83
CA PRO A 39 -1.31 17.16 -8.04
C PRO A 39 -1.93 18.31 -8.84
N ASN A 40 -2.50 19.30 -8.15
CA ASN A 40 -3.03 20.52 -8.78
C ASN A 40 -1.92 21.56 -9.01
N THR A 41 -0.82 21.10 -9.59
CA THR A 41 0.36 21.90 -9.94
C THR A 41 0.94 21.32 -11.21
N GLU A 42 1.50 22.16 -12.08
CA GLU A 42 2.32 21.65 -13.17
C GLU A 42 3.44 20.81 -12.60
N SER A 43 3.57 19.57 -13.08
CA SER A 43 4.64 18.70 -12.62
C SER A 43 5.97 19.39 -12.96
N PRO A 44 6.92 19.52 -12.00
CA PRO A 44 8.26 20.00 -12.31
C PRO A 44 8.99 19.13 -13.35
N ARG A 45 8.44 17.95 -13.68
CA ARG A 45 8.90 17.10 -14.78
C ARG A 45 8.53 17.65 -16.16
N ILE A 46 7.47 18.44 -16.27
CA ILE A 46 6.99 19.08 -17.50
C ILE A 46 7.68 20.45 -17.69
N ALA A 47 8.07 21.09 -16.58
CA ALA A 47 8.73 22.39 -16.60
C ALA A 47 10.08 22.34 -17.35
N ASN A 48 10.24 23.30 -18.27
CA ASN A 48 11.33 23.43 -19.24
C ASN A 48 12.70 22.94 -18.71
N ASP A 49 13.34 22.06 -19.47
CA ASP A 49 14.79 21.93 -19.38
C ASP A 49 15.47 23.24 -19.83
N ALA A 50 16.75 23.41 -19.54
CA ALA A 50 17.51 24.59 -19.98
C ALA A 50 17.55 24.78 -21.51
N SER A 51 17.02 23.82 -22.29
CA SER A 51 16.90 23.86 -23.75
C SER A 51 15.50 24.26 -24.24
N GLY A 52 14.54 24.49 -23.34
CA GLY A 52 13.18 24.93 -23.68
C GLY A 52 12.29 23.84 -24.29
N LYS A 53 12.70 22.56 -24.21
CA LYS A 53 11.91 21.45 -24.74
C LYS A 53 10.95 20.94 -23.67
N MET A 54 9.65 21.10 -23.90
CA MET A 54 8.63 20.45 -23.07
C MET A 54 8.59 18.95 -23.36
N LEU A 55 8.54 18.13 -22.32
CA LEU A 55 8.28 16.70 -22.47
C LEU A 55 6.85 16.50 -22.96
N GLY A 56 6.66 15.67 -23.98
CA GLY A 56 5.32 15.25 -24.41
C GLY A 56 4.65 14.35 -23.38
N ASP A 57 3.32 14.28 -23.40
CA ASP A 57 2.53 13.48 -22.46
C ASP A 57 2.94 12.00 -22.42
N ASP A 58 3.29 11.42 -23.58
CA ASP A 58 3.75 10.03 -23.70
C ASP A 58 5.10 9.80 -22.97
N GLU A 59 5.99 10.78 -23.03
CA GLU A 59 7.32 10.70 -22.41
C GLU A 59 7.20 10.83 -20.89
N LEU A 60 6.37 11.79 -20.42
CA LEU A 60 6.03 11.91 -19.01
C LEU A 60 5.40 10.62 -18.48
N GLN A 61 4.43 10.07 -19.20
CA GLN A 61 3.75 8.83 -18.79
C GLN A 61 4.72 7.66 -18.72
N ARG A 62 5.70 7.57 -19.64
CA ARG A 62 6.77 6.58 -19.59
C ARG A 62 7.66 6.77 -18.36
N ILE A 63 8.06 8.00 -18.01
CA ILE A 63 8.84 8.29 -16.80
C ILE A 63 8.08 7.84 -15.54
N LEU A 64 6.80 8.21 -15.42
CA LEU A 64 5.96 7.83 -14.30
C LEU A 64 5.82 6.29 -14.20
N ASN A 65 5.71 5.60 -15.33
CA ASN A 65 5.63 4.14 -15.35
C ASN A 65 6.94 3.48 -14.89
N VAL A 66 8.09 4.01 -15.30
CA VAL A 66 9.41 3.50 -14.90
C VAL A 66 9.65 3.69 -13.40
N ILE A 67 9.41 4.88 -12.86
CA ILE A 67 9.51 5.13 -11.41
C ILE A 67 8.48 4.28 -10.66
N GLY A 68 7.26 4.19 -11.18
CA GLY A 68 6.22 3.33 -10.65
C GLY A 68 6.65 1.87 -10.56
N ALA A 69 7.45 1.37 -11.50
CA ALA A 69 7.96 0.00 -11.50
C ALA A 69 8.93 -0.30 -10.34
N SER A 70 9.48 0.72 -9.66
CA SER A 70 10.31 0.54 -8.46
C SER A 70 9.54 -0.06 -7.27
N TRP A 71 8.21 -0.06 -7.30
CA TRP A 71 7.37 -0.66 -6.26
C TRP A 71 6.60 -1.88 -6.78
N ALA A 72 6.59 -2.95 -5.97
CA ALA A 72 5.72 -4.11 -6.19
C ALA A 72 4.24 -3.70 -6.16
N ASP A 73 3.38 -4.47 -6.84
CA ASP A 73 1.94 -4.19 -6.91
C ASP A 73 1.29 -4.09 -5.53
N SER A 74 1.68 -4.94 -4.56
CA SER A 74 1.20 -4.85 -3.18
C SER A 74 1.58 -3.53 -2.49
N THR A 75 2.79 -3.03 -2.74
CA THR A 75 3.24 -1.73 -2.23
C THR A 75 2.47 -0.58 -2.89
N LYS A 76 2.20 -0.66 -4.20
CA LYS A 76 1.35 0.33 -4.88
C LYS A 76 -0.07 0.35 -4.33
N GLU A 77 -0.64 -0.80 -4.00
CA GLU A 77 -1.97 -0.87 -3.36
C GLU A 77 -1.95 -0.27 -1.95
N LEU A 78 -0.91 -0.59 -1.17
CA LEU A 78 -0.72 -0.01 0.16
C LEU A 78 -0.62 1.52 0.08
N TYR A 79 0.22 2.02 -0.83
CA TYR A 79 0.42 3.46 -1.01
C TYR A 79 -0.82 4.14 -1.60
N GLY A 80 -1.47 3.55 -2.60
CA GLY A 80 -2.73 4.05 -3.15
C GLY A 80 -3.87 4.07 -2.12
N THR A 81 -3.81 3.23 -1.08
CA THR A 81 -4.71 3.31 0.07
C THR A 81 -4.37 4.51 0.95
N GLY A 82 -3.08 4.71 1.29
CA GLY A 82 -2.66 5.88 2.06
C GLY A 82 -3.00 7.20 1.38
N LEU A 83 -2.81 7.28 0.06
CA LEU A 83 -3.15 8.46 -0.74
C LEU A 83 -4.66 8.74 -0.74
N LEU A 84 -5.51 7.69 -0.85
CA LEU A 84 -6.96 7.84 -0.70
C LEU A 84 -7.34 8.44 0.66
N VAL A 85 -6.79 7.89 1.75
CA VAL A 85 -7.10 8.35 3.10
C VAL A 85 -6.69 9.81 3.30
N PHE A 86 -5.54 10.22 2.77
CA PHE A 86 -5.12 11.62 2.78
C PHE A 86 -6.06 12.54 2.01
N HIS A 87 -6.47 12.18 0.78
CA HIS A 87 -7.38 13.05 0.03
C HIS A 87 -8.76 13.15 0.67
N VAL A 88 -9.28 12.05 1.25
CA VAL A 88 -10.52 12.07 2.03
C VAL A 88 -10.36 12.97 3.27
N TYR A 89 -9.23 12.90 3.97
CA TYR A 89 -8.94 13.82 5.06
C TYR A 89 -8.99 15.28 4.60
N CYS A 90 -8.33 15.59 3.48
CA CYS A 90 -8.33 16.92 2.88
C CYS A 90 -9.74 17.37 2.46
N ASP A 91 -10.58 16.48 1.94
CA ASP A 91 -11.98 16.78 1.59
C ASP A 91 -12.80 17.11 2.85
N ILE A 92 -12.62 16.34 3.94
CA ILE A 92 -13.33 16.57 5.22
C ILE A 92 -12.96 17.90 5.87
N HIS A 93 -11.73 18.37 5.64
CA HIS A 93 -11.19 19.61 6.25
C HIS A 93 -11.13 20.77 5.25
N ASP A 94 -11.86 20.68 4.14
CA ASP A 94 -11.96 21.72 3.11
C ASP A 94 -10.59 22.23 2.60
N VAL A 95 -9.58 21.34 2.55
CA VAL A 95 -8.25 21.68 2.02
C VAL A 95 -8.33 21.73 0.50
N PRO A 96 -8.15 22.91 -0.13
CA PRO A 96 -8.27 23.04 -1.58
C PRO A 96 -7.16 22.28 -2.29
N ASP A 97 -7.43 21.81 -3.51
CA ASP A 97 -6.50 20.98 -4.28
C ASP A 97 -5.12 21.62 -4.48
N SER A 98 -5.06 22.94 -4.62
CA SER A 98 -3.81 23.73 -4.71
C SER A 98 -2.94 23.69 -3.46
N GLN A 99 -3.48 23.31 -2.30
CA GLN A 99 -2.75 23.20 -1.03
C GLN A 99 -2.42 21.76 -0.65
N ARG A 100 -2.87 20.76 -1.43
CA ARG A 100 -2.61 19.34 -1.16
C ARG A 100 -1.24 18.87 -1.63
N ALA A 101 -0.59 19.63 -2.52
CA ALA A 101 0.70 19.30 -3.13
C ALA A 101 1.41 20.55 -3.66
N PRO A 102 2.72 20.76 -3.38
CA PRO A 102 3.54 20.03 -2.41
C PRO A 102 2.96 20.10 -1.00
N ILE A 103 3.03 19.00 -0.25
CA ILE A 103 2.46 18.94 1.11
C ILE A 103 3.29 19.82 2.04
N SER A 104 2.61 20.73 2.74
CA SER A 104 3.23 21.54 3.79
C SER A 104 3.47 20.73 5.06
N ARG A 105 4.47 21.14 5.85
CA ARG A 105 4.77 20.62 7.19
C ARG A 105 3.52 20.57 8.08
N ASN A 106 2.72 21.64 8.06
CA ASN A 106 1.51 21.77 8.87
C ASN A 106 0.42 20.81 8.41
N LEU A 107 0.20 20.68 7.10
CA LEU A 107 -0.83 19.77 6.56
C LEU A 107 -0.48 18.31 6.85
N LEU A 108 0.78 17.90 6.65
CA LEU A 108 1.21 16.56 7.03
C LEU A 108 1.04 16.33 8.53
N SER A 109 1.43 17.31 9.35
CA SER A 109 1.33 17.17 10.80
C SER A 109 -0.12 17.04 11.28
N ALA A 110 -1.02 17.85 10.74
CA ALA A 110 -2.45 17.78 11.04
C ALA A 110 -3.07 16.44 10.60
N PHE A 111 -2.70 15.96 9.41
CA PHE A 111 -3.13 14.66 8.90
C PHE A 111 -2.65 13.51 9.81
N LEU A 112 -1.37 13.45 10.15
CA LEU A 112 -0.82 12.38 11.00
C LEU A 112 -1.34 12.47 12.45
N ALA A 113 -1.55 13.68 12.96
CA ALA A 113 -2.20 13.89 14.26
C ALA A 113 -3.65 13.38 14.27
N SER A 114 -4.41 13.55 13.18
CA SER A 114 -5.77 13.00 13.07
C SER A 114 -5.81 11.46 13.10
N CYS A 115 -4.68 10.81 12.80
CA CYS A 115 -4.53 9.36 12.88
C CYS A 115 -4.11 8.86 14.28
N ALA A 116 -3.68 9.76 15.17
CA ALA A 116 -3.25 9.43 16.52
C ALA A 116 -4.39 8.75 17.30
N GLY A 117 -4.06 7.82 18.20
CA GLY A 117 -5.10 7.13 18.98
C GLY A 117 -5.75 5.96 18.26
N ALA A 118 -6.01 6.11 16.96
CA ALA A 118 -6.83 5.20 16.16
C ALA A 118 -6.02 4.20 15.33
N LEU A 119 -4.85 4.59 14.82
CA LEU A 119 -4.06 3.78 13.89
C LEU A 119 -2.74 3.32 14.50
N SER A 120 -2.27 2.16 14.01
CA SER A 120 -0.97 1.63 14.41
C SER A 120 0.18 2.47 13.84
N ARG A 121 1.34 2.45 14.51
CA ARG A 121 2.58 3.10 14.04
C ARG A 121 2.93 2.73 12.60
N SER A 122 2.81 1.45 12.24
CA SER A 122 3.11 0.99 10.89
C SER A 122 2.13 1.53 9.86
N THR A 123 0.85 1.68 10.20
CA THR A 123 -0.16 2.29 9.34
C THR A 123 0.17 3.74 9.04
N ILE A 124 0.47 4.54 10.07
CA ILE A 124 0.80 5.97 9.94
C ILE A 124 2.10 6.14 9.13
N SER A 125 3.09 5.28 9.37
CA SER A 125 4.33 5.26 8.58
C SER A 125 4.08 4.93 7.11
N ASN A 126 3.18 3.98 6.82
CA ASN A 126 2.83 3.61 5.44
C ASN A 126 2.11 4.75 4.71
N TYR A 127 1.26 5.52 5.41
CA TYR A 127 0.62 6.70 4.81
C TYR A 127 1.65 7.77 4.46
N THR A 128 2.59 8.06 5.36
CA THR A 128 3.65 9.02 5.07
C THR A 128 4.53 8.56 3.90
N ALA A 129 4.88 7.26 3.86
CA ALA A 129 5.62 6.68 2.75
C ALA A 129 4.86 6.78 1.42
N ALA A 130 3.54 6.61 1.44
CA ALA A 130 2.69 6.79 0.27
C ALA A 130 2.72 8.23 -0.26
N LEU A 131 2.60 9.21 0.64
CA LEU A 131 2.66 10.62 0.29
C LEU A 131 4.03 11.00 -0.27
N LYS A 132 5.12 10.54 0.35
CA LYS A 132 6.49 10.73 -0.15
C LYS A 132 6.69 10.09 -1.52
N ALA A 133 6.21 8.87 -1.73
CA ALA A 133 6.28 8.19 -3.02
C ALA A 133 5.51 8.94 -4.10
N TRP A 134 4.33 9.48 -3.78
CA TRP A 134 3.55 10.31 -4.70
C TRP A 134 4.28 11.61 -5.07
N HIS A 135 4.93 12.28 -4.11
CA HIS A 135 5.76 13.46 -4.39
C HIS A 135 6.94 13.13 -5.30
N VAL A 136 7.71 12.09 -4.96
CA VAL A 136 8.84 11.63 -5.78
C VAL A 136 8.36 11.29 -7.19
N LEU A 137 7.26 10.55 -7.32
CA LEU A 137 6.72 10.15 -8.61
C LEU A 137 6.36 11.36 -9.48
N HIS A 138 5.68 12.38 -8.94
CA HIS A 138 5.27 13.58 -9.67
C HIS A 138 6.33 14.70 -9.71
N GLY A 139 7.53 14.45 -9.16
CA GLY A 139 8.65 15.40 -9.19
C GLY A 139 8.49 16.58 -8.23
N LEU A 140 7.65 16.45 -7.21
CA LEU A 140 7.38 17.50 -6.23
C LEU A 140 8.44 17.53 -5.13
N THR A 141 8.70 18.72 -4.59
CA THR A 141 9.57 18.89 -3.42
C THR A 141 8.99 18.18 -2.19
N TRP A 142 9.83 17.44 -1.47
CA TRP A 142 9.49 16.85 -0.16
C TRP A 142 10.33 17.50 0.93
N SER A 143 9.80 18.56 1.55
CA SER A 143 10.48 19.40 2.55
C SER A 143 10.02 19.10 3.98
N ILE A 144 9.90 17.81 4.32
CA ILE A 144 9.50 17.36 5.65
C ILE A 144 10.75 17.04 6.47
N ASP A 145 10.87 17.64 7.65
CA ASP A 145 11.95 17.36 8.58
C ASP A 145 11.78 15.96 9.20
N GLU A 146 12.81 15.13 9.08
CA GLU A 146 12.78 13.74 9.54
C GLU A 146 12.75 13.64 11.07
N LEU A 147 13.30 14.62 11.80
CA LEU A 147 13.28 14.63 13.27
C LEU A 147 11.87 14.93 13.78
N GLU A 148 11.22 15.97 13.27
CA GLU A 148 9.84 16.29 13.58
C GLU A 148 8.89 15.16 13.19
N TYR A 149 9.03 14.59 11.99
CA TYR A 149 8.21 13.44 11.57
C TYR A 149 8.32 12.28 12.57
N LYS A 150 9.53 11.95 13.02
CA LYS A 150 9.76 10.90 14.03
C LYS A 150 9.11 11.24 15.37
N ALA A 151 9.22 12.50 15.82
CA ALA A 151 8.59 12.96 17.06
C ALA A 151 7.06 12.85 16.98
N LEU A 152 6.46 13.27 15.86
CA LEU A 152 5.02 13.19 15.64
C LEU A 152 4.53 11.75 15.57
N LEU A 153 5.24 10.88 14.84
CA LEU A 153 4.92 9.45 14.75
C LEU A 153 4.97 8.79 16.14
N GLU A 154 5.98 9.13 16.93
CA GLU A 154 6.14 8.63 18.30
C GLU A 154 5.01 9.12 19.21
N GLY A 155 4.68 10.41 19.14
CA GLY A 155 3.55 11.00 19.88
C GLY A 155 2.22 10.33 19.52
N ALA A 156 1.91 10.22 18.22
CA ALA A 156 0.70 9.58 17.72
C ALA A 156 0.59 8.11 18.18
N THR A 157 1.73 7.40 18.23
CA THR A 157 1.80 6.00 18.70
C THR A 157 1.60 5.88 20.21
N ARG A 158 2.11 6.83 21.01
CA ARG A 158 1.92 6.83 22.48
C ARG A 158 0.48 7.14 22.87
N LEU A 159 -0.17 8.03 22.11
CA LEU A 159 -1.59 8.33 22.26
C LEU A 159 -2.49 7.18 21.77
N ALA A 160 -1.94 6.22 21.02
CA ALA A 160 -2.67 5.04 20.55
C ALA A 160 -3.21 4.23 21.73
N SER A 161 -4.53 4.06 21.75
CA SER A 161 -5.22 3.26 22.76
C SER A 161 -4.70 1.81 22.80
N ALA A 162 -4.76 1.15 23.95
CA ALA A 162 -4.37 -0.27 24.06
C ALA A 162 -5.14 -1.17 23.08
N SER A 163 -6.38 -0.80 22.73
CA SER A 163 -7.21 -1.48 21.71
C SER A 163 -6.64 -1.42 20.30
N SER A 164 -5.77 -0.46 19.97
CA SER A 164 -5.08 -0.39 18.67
C SER A 164 -3.94 -1.41 18.55
N LYS A 165 -3.50 -2.01 19.66
CA LYS A 165 -2.44 -3.01 19.71
C LYS A 165 -3.05 -4.41 19.70
N ARG A 166 -2.73 -5.19 18.67
CA ARG A 166 -3.13 -6.60 18.63
C ARG A 166 -2.35 -7.36 19.72
N PRO A 167 -3.00 -8.21 20.54
CA PRO A 167 -2.29 -9.05 21.48
C PRO A 167 -1.30 -9.95 20.75
N LYS A 168 -0.21 -10.33 21.43
CA LYS A 168 0.73 -11.33 20.91
C LYS A 168 -0.07 -12.59 20.57
N ARG A 169 0.08 -13.09 19.34
CA ARG A 169 -0.53 -14.37 18.95
C ARG A 169 0.20 -15.50 19.67
N SER A 170 -0.54 -16.52 20.10
CA SER A 170 0.07 -17.73 20.65
C SER A 170 1.00 -18.36 19.61
N PRO A 171 2.14 -18.91 20.03
CA PRO A 171 3.07 -19.54 19.11
C PRO A 171 2.44 -20.75 18.44
N PHE A 172 2.77 -20.97 17.17
CA PHE A 172 2.55 -22.24 16.52
C PHE A 172 3.58 -23.24 17.10
N THR A 173 3.17 -24.45 17.48
CA THR A 173 4.03 -25.41 18.19
C THR A 173 4.03 -26.77 17.50
N ALA A 174 5.06 -27.59 17.75
CA ALA A 174 5.12 -28.95 17.22
C ALA A 174 3.90 -29.80 17.62
N LYS A 175 3.34 -29.58 18.83
CA LYS A 175 2.09 -30.24 19.26
C LYS A 175 0.89 -29.88 18.38
N ILE A 176 0.88 -28.69 17.77
CA ILE A 176 -0.15 -28.31 16.80
C ILE A 176 0.07 -29.08 15.49
N LEU A 177 1.32 -29.28 15.05
CA LEU A 177 1.61 -30.13 13.88
C LEU A 177 1.15 -31.56 14.08
N GLU A 178 1.38 -32.16 15.25
CA GLU A 178 0.90 -33.53 15.55
C GLU A 178 -0.62 -33.64 15.42
N LYS A 179 -1.36 -32.65 15.91
CA LYS A 179 -2.82 -32.60 15.74
C LYS A 179 -3.25 -32.50 14.28
N PHE A 180 -2.51 -31.75 13.45
CA PHE A 180 -2.78 -31.70 12.01
C PHE A 180 -2.50 -33.06 11.36
N ARG A 181 -1.41 -33.73 11.75
CA ARG A 181 -1.06 -35.06 11.27
C ARG A 181 -2.14 -36.09 11.57
N GLU A 182 -2.67 -36.09 12.79
CA GLU A 182 -3.75 -36.99 13.23
C GLU A 182 -5.06 -36.77 12.47
N ALA A 183 -5.32 -35.53 12.01
CA ALA A 183 -6.55 -35.16 11.33
C ALA A 183 -6.50 -35.30 9.80
N MET A 184 -5.31 -35.46 9.21
CA MET A 184 -5.10 -35.50 7.76
C MET A 184 -5.01 -36.93 7.24
N ASN A 185 -5.52 -37.16 6.03
CA ASN A 185 -5.37 -38.44 5.35
C ASN A 185 -4.04 -38.49 4.60
N LEU A 186 -3.04 -39.21 5.13
CA LEU A 186 -1.72 -39.34 4.51
C LEU A 186 -1.69 -40.23 3.27
N GLU A 187 -2.82 -40.74 2.81
CA GLU A 187 -2.98 -41.41 1.51
C GLU A 187 -3.59 -40.49 0.45
N ASP A 188 -4.13 -39.32 0.83
CA ASP A 188 -4.61 -38.30 -0.11
C ASP A 188 -3.44 -37.36 -0.50
N PRO A 189 -3.04 -37.30 -1.79
CA PRO A 189 -1.94 -36.43 -2.24
C PRO A 189 -2.13 -34.97 -1.85
N ARG A 190 -3.37 -34.49 -1.77
CA ARG A 190 -3.66 -33.11 -1.35
C ARG A 190 -3.32 -32.88 0.12
N ASP A 191 -3.77 -33.76 1.00
CA ASP A 191 -3.52 -33.66 2.44
C ASP A 191 -2.03 -33.80 2.74
N ILE A 192 -1.32 -34.72 2.07
CA ILE A 192 0.14 -34.87 2.19
C ILE A 192 0.85 -33.58 1.77
N ALA A 193 0.46 -32.95 0.66
CA ALA A 193 1.08 -31.72 0.18
C ALA A 193 0.86 -30.56 1.17
N ILE A 194 -0.35 -30.42 1.73
CA ILE A 194 -0.65 -29.41 2.76
C ILE A 194 0.18 -29.67 4.02
N PHE A 195 0.23 -30.92 4.49
CA PHE A 195 1.00 -31.28 5.68
C PHE A 195 2.49 -31.01 5.51
N THR A 196 3.05 -31.40 4.36
CA THR A 196 4.46 -31.17 4.02
C THR A 196 4.77 -29.67 4.02
N CYS A 197 3.91 -28.85 3.41
CA CYS A 197 4.04 -27.40 3.42
C CYS A 197 4.03 -26.81 4.85
N LEU A 198 3.14 -27.31 5.73
CA LEU A 198 3.10 -26.90 7.14
C LEU A 198 4.39 -27.26 7.90
N VAL A 199 4.86 -28.50 7.75
CA VAL A 199 6.07 -29.00 8.42
C VAL A 199 7.30 -28.24 7.94
N CYS A 200 7.50 -28.08 6.63
CA CYS A 200 8.60 -27.32 6.07
C CYS A 200 8.54 -25.85 6.53
N SER A 201 7.37 -25.20 6.47
CA SER A 201 7.22 -23.82 6.93
C SER A 201 7.59 -23.67 8.40
N PHE A 202 7.20 -24.63 9.25
CA PHE A 202 7.49 -24.61 10.67
C PHE A 202 8.98 -24.79 10.98
N TYR A 203 9.61 -25.85 10.46
CA TYR A 203 11.00 -26.18 10.79
C TYR A 203 12.02 -25.32 10.06
N CYS A 204 11.70 -24.82 8.87
CA CYS A 204 12.57 -23.89 8.13
C CYS A 204 12.36 -22.43 8.53
N ILE A 205 11.37 -22.14 9.39
CA ILE A 205 10.98 -20.75 9.75
C ILE A 205 10.64 -19.94 8.49
N ALA A 206 10.04 -20.61 7.51
CA ALA A 206 9.78 -20.00 6.21
C ALA A 206 8.50 -19.18 6.22
N ARG A 207 8.41 -18.21 5.31
CA ARG A 207 7.16 -17.49 5.10
C ARG A 207 6.22 -18.36 4.30
N LEU A 208 4.93 -18.36 4.65
CA LEU A 208 3.93 -19.13 3.91
C LEU A 208 3.89 -18.78 2.42
N GLY A 209 4.17 -17.52 2.06
CA GLY A 209 4.25 -17.07 0.66
C GLY A 209 5.43 -17.62 -0.15
N GLU A 210 6.39 -18.30 0.48
CA GLU A 210 7.50 -19.00 -0.20
C GLU A 210 7.08 -20.40 -0.66
N PHE A 211 6.08 -20.99 0.01
CA PHE A 211 5.59 -22.36 -0.25
C PHE A 211 4.18 -22.40 -0.83
N THR A 212 3.46 -21.27 -0.86
CA THR A 212 2.07 -21.21 -1.30
C THR A 212 1.82 -20.03 -2.24
N VAL A 213 0.82 -20.20 -3.10
CA VAL A 213 0.30 -19.11 -3.93
C VAL A 213 -0.86 -18.40 -3.20
N PRO A 214 -0.95 -17.05 -3.26
CA PRO A 214 -2.01 -16.31 -2.56
C PRO A 214 -3.44 -16.68 -3.00
N ALA A 215 -3.57 -17.17 -4.23
CA ALA A 215 -4.81 -17.68 -4.82
C ALA A 215 -4.47 -18.63 -5.96
N ILE A 216 -5.37 -19.57 -6.26
CA ILE A 216 -5.23 -20.49 -7.40
C ILE A 216 -5.09 -19.72 -8.71
N SER A 217 -5.84 -18.62 -8.88
CA SER A 217 -5.76 -17.74 -10.05
C SER A 217 -4.44 -16.97 -10.19
N LYS A 218 -3.57 -17.04 -9.17
CA LYS A 218 -2.23 -16.43 -9.18
C LYS A 218 -1.12 -17.46 -9.39
N PHE A 219 -1.47 -18.73 -9.65
CA PHE A 219 -0.49 -19.74 -10.01
C PHE A 219 0.15 -19.38 -11.36
N ASN A 220 1.48 -19.48 -11.43
CA ASN A 220 2.24 -19.23 -12.63
C ASN A 220 3.23 -20.40 -12.79
N PRO A 221 3.06 -21.28 -13.79
CA PRO A 221 3.90 -22.46 -13.96
C PRO A 221 5.37 -22.12 -14.25
N ALA A 222 5.67 -20.90 -14.71
CA ALA A 222 7.04 -20.45 -14.90
C ALA A 222 7.72 -19.97 -13.60
N ARG A 223 6.97 -19.81 -12.51
CA ARG A 223 7.47 -19.31 -11.22
C ARG A 223 7.20 -20.24 -10.04
N HIS A 224 6.17 -21.07 -10.12
CA HIS A 224 5.72 -21.92 -9.04
C HIS A 224 5.81 -23.38 -9.46
N ILE A 225 6.37 -24.19 -8.58
CA ILE A 225 6.53 -25.64 -8.80
C ILE A 225 5.15 -26.29 -8.60
N SER A 226 4.74 -27.13 -9.55
CA SER A 226 3.51 -27.94 -9.52
C SER A 226 3.78 -29.37 -9.09
#